data_AF-A0A942MUT6-F1
#
_entry.id   AF-A0A942MUT6-F1
#
_cell.length_a   1.000
_cell.length_b   1.000
_cell.length_c   1.000
_cell.angle_alpha   90.00
_cell.angle_beta   90.00
_cell.angle_gamma   90.00
#
_symmetry.space_group_name_H-M   'P 1'
#
loop_
_entity.id
_entity.type
_entity.pdbx_description
1 polymer ?
#
loop_
_entity_poly.entity_id
_entity_poly.type
_entity_poly.pdbx_seq_one_letter_code
_entity_poly.pdbx_strand_id
1 'polypeptide(L)'
;MVRKYTPSQLKSKLQQIENKRKQAIRTYNNEVNKYNREVKASVDKYNRVVKAFVNKYNQAVRKHNTNVQHNRRVINSELNKLKSTSAGLSQYHVQYRTSSLAMNNSYNDVVGVGDYLNGLSPQQERVYDLIEQEHANNLATANVILSDEEPETLSEQDIVIGNQLAVISKDLNDRWMGAVFSLNPANPDATRHFCTSAREIFNEVIEIKAPDSMVFTEKPECEKTKNGNATRREKIGYILRKKGLDATVEIFVNDDITNILELFHVLSDGTHGTAGKYSMAKLKMVKKRVEDGIAFLCNIAS
;
A
#
# COMPACT_ATOMS: atom_id res chain seq x y z
N MET A 1 49.19 21.34 -77.46
CA MET A 1 48.75 22.76 -77.49
C MET A 1 48.63 23.29 -76.07
N VAL A 2 49.54 24.17 -75.65
CA VAL A 2 49.48 24.82 -74.33
C VAL A 2 48.48 25.97 -74.40
N ARG A 3 47.37 25.89 -73.63
CA ARG A 3 46.40 26.99 -73.52
C ARG A 3 47.07 28.19 -72.84
N LYS A 4 47.43 29.21 -73.62
CA LYS A 4 47.94 30.49 -73.11
C LYS A 4 46.76 31.31 -72.59
N TYR A 5 46.63 31.40 -71.27
CA TYR A 5 45.63 32.28 -70.64
C TYR A 5 46.12 33.72 -70.68
N THR A 6 45.23 34.66 -70.99
CA THR A 6 45.53 36.08 -70.79
C THR A 6 45.55 36.42 -69.30
N PRO A 7 46.26 37.47 -68.85
CA PRO A 7 46.31 37.86 -67.43
C PRO A 7 44.92 38.07 -66.80
N SER A 8 43.95 38.57 -67.57
CA SER A 8 42.56 38.73 -67.15
C SER A 8 41.82 37.39 -66.97
N GLN A 9 42.04 36.42 -67.87
CA GLN A 9 41.50 35.06 -67.75
C GLN A 9 42.09 34.30 -66.56
N LEU A 10 43.38 34.50 -66.27
CA LEU A 10 44.05 33.91 -65.11
C LEU A 10 43.51 34.47 -63.79
N LYS A 11 43.31 35.79 -63.71
CA LYS A 11 42.66 36.47 -62.56
C LYS A 11 41.23 35.99 -62.33
N SER A 12 40.44 35.85 -63.41
CA SER A 12 39.06 35.34 -63.34
C SER A 12 39.01 33.89 -62.85
N LYS A 13 39.90 33.01 -63.35
CA LYS A 13 40.00 31.63 -62.87
C LYS A 13 40.41 31.53 -61.41
N LEU A 14 41.36 32.36 -60.97
CA LEU A 14 41.75 32.43 -59.56
C LEU A 14 40.57 32.83 -58.68
N GLN A 15 39.80 33.85 -59.07
CA GLN A 15 38.58 34.26 -58.35
C GLN A 15 37.52 33.15 -58.33
N GLN A 16 37.32 32.41 -59.42
CA GLN A 16 36.40 31.27 -59.46
C GLN A 16 36.82 30.16 -58.50
N ILE A 17 38.12 29.82 -58.47
CA ILE A 17 38.67 28.81 -57.55
C ILE A 17 38.50 29.29 -56.10
N GLU A 18 38.80 30.55 -55.81
CA GLU A 18 38.65 31.14 -54.48
C GLU A 18 37.18 31.17 -54.03
N ASN A 19 36.26 31.55 -54.90
CA ASN A 19 34.82 31.53 -54.62
C ASN A 19 34.30 30.11 -54.37
N LYS A 20 34.72 29.12 -55.17
CA LYS A 20 34.39 27.70 -54.94
C LYS A 20 34.93 27.22 -53.59
N ARG A 21 36.16 27.59 -53.22
CA ARG A 21 36.73 27.27 -51.90
C ARG A 21 35.93 27.93 -50.77
N LYS A 22 35.58 29.21 -50.89
CA LYS A 22 34.74 29.92 -49.90
C LYS A 22 33.36 29.28 -49.77
N GLN A 23 32.75 28.85 -50.88
CA GLN A 23 31.46 28.17 -50.88
C GLN A 23 31.54 26.81 -50.18
N ALA A 24 32.56 25.99 -50.50
CA ALA A 24 32.78 24.70 -49.84
C ALA A 24 32.99 24.85 -48.31
N ILE A 25 33.77 25.85 -47.88
CA ILE A 25 33.99 26.16 -46.46
C ILE A 25 32.67 26.58 -45.78
N ARG A 26 31.85 27.40 -46.44
CA ARG A 26 30.54 27.81 -45.91
C ARG A 26 29.60 26.62 -45.76
N THR A 27 29.53 25.74 -46.76
CA THR A 27 28.70 24.53 -46.70
C THR A 27 29.14 23.63 -45.56
N TYR A 28 30.45 23.35 -45.45
CA TYR A 28 31.01 22.56 -44.36
C TYR A 28 30.70 23.17 -42.99
N ASN A 29 30.93 24.47 -42.81
CA ASN A 29 30.63 25.16 -41.55
C ASN A 29 29.13 25.10 -41.21
N ASN A 30 28.25 25.21 -42.20
CA ASN A 30 26.81 25.09 -42.00
C ASN A 30 26.40 23.68 -41.57
N GLU A 31 26.96 22.65 -42.20
CA GLU A 31 26.72 21.25 -41.84
C GLU A 31 27.23 20.93 -40.43
N VAL A 32 28.44 21.36 -40.08
CA VAL A 32 29.00 21.20 -38.73
C VAL A 32 28.14 21.92 -37.69
N ASN A 33 27.71 23.15 -37.96
CA ASN A 33 26.82 23.89 -37.06
C ASN A 33 25.45 23.21 -36.91
N LYS A 34 24.91 22.64 -37.98
CA LYS A 34 23.66 21.88 -37.95
C LYS A 34 23.82 20.61 -37.09
N TYR A 35 24.84 19.81 -37.34
CA TYR A 35 25.17 18.62 -36.56
C TYR A 35 25.33 18.96 -35.07
N ASN A 36 26.12 20.00 -34.74
CA ASN A 36 26.33 20.42 -33.36
C ASN A 36 25.02 20.85 -32.67
N ARG A 37 24.11 21.54 -33.38
CA ARG A 37 22.79 21.90 -32.86
C ARG A 37 21.93 20.66 -32.59
N GLU A 38 21.92 19.70 -33.51
CA GLU A 38 21.16 18.46 -33.39
C GLU A 38 21.67 17.60 -32.22
N VAL A 39 22.99 17.45 -32.09
CA VAL A 39 23.61 16.75 -30.95
C VAL A 39 23.26 17.45 -29.64
N LYS A 40 23.39 18.77 -29.56
CA LYS A 40 23.02 19.53 -28.36
C LYS A 40 21.54 19.35 -28.00
N ALA A 41 20.64 19.42 -28.98
CA ALA A 41 19.21 19.22 -28.76
C ALA A 41 18.89 17.80 -28.27
N SER A 42 19.57 16.79 -28.81
CA SER A 42 19.46 15.39 -28.37
C SER A 42 19.90 15.23 -26.91
N VAL A 43 21.07 15.77 -26.56
CA VAL A 43 21.61 15.74 -25.19
C VAL A 43 20.69 16.48 -24.23
N ASP A 44 20.19 17.66 -24.60
CA ASP A 44 19.26 18.43 -23.77
C ASP A 44 17.94 17.68 -23.55
N LYS A 45 17.42 16.99 -24.57
CA LYS A 45 16.22 16.15 -24.45
C LYS A 45 16.46 14.98 -23.49
N TYR A 46 17.58 14.27 -23.63
CA TYR A 46 17.95 13.18 -22.73
C TYR A 46 18.08 13.67 -21.28
N ASN A 47 18.79 14.79 -21.06
CA ASN A 47 18.97 15.38 -19.74
C ASN A 47 17.63 15.78 -19.09
N ARG A 48 16.67 16.29 -19.87
CA ARG A 48 15.32 16.59 -19.36
C ARG A 48 14.59 15.32 -18.88
N VAL A 49 14.68 14.22 -19.64
CA VAL A 49 14.05 12.94 -19.28
C VAL A 49 14.68 12.38 -18.01
N VAL A 50 16.02 12.35 -17.93
CA VAL A 50 16.74 11.90 -16.74
C VAL A 50 16.37 12.76 -15.52
N LYS A 51 16.34 14.09 -15.68
CA LYS A 51 15.96 14.99 -14.58
C LYS A 51 14.51 14.77 -14.12
N ALA A 52 13.57 14.55 -15.05
CA ALA A 52 12.18 14.26 -14.71
C ALA A 52 12.06 12.92 -13.95
N PHE A 53 12.79 11.89 -14.38
CA PHE A 53 12.85 10.60 -13.70
C PHE A 53 13.41 10.73 -12.28
N VAL A 54 14.58 11.39 -12.12
CA VAL A 54 15.22 11.60 -10.82
C VAL A 54 14.32 12.41 -9.89
N ASN A 55 13.65 13.45 -10.38
CA ASN A 55 12.71 14.24 -9.59
C ASN A 55 11.52 13.41 -9.11
N LYS A 56 10.94 12.59 -10.00
CA LYS A 56 9.83 11.69 -9.65
C LYS A 56 10.24 10.65 -8.61
N TYR A 57 11.43 10.06 -8.78
CA TYR A 57 12.00 9.12 -7.83
C TYR A 57 12.22 9.78 -6.45
N ASN A 58 12.89 10.94 -6.42
CA ASN A 58 13.13 11.68 -5.18
C ASN A 58 11.82 12.11 -4.49
N GLN A 59 10.80 12.47 -5.25
CA GLN A 59 9.48 12.78 -4.70
C GLN A 59 8.85 11.54 -4.05
N ALA A 60 8.92 10.38 -4.71
CA ALA A 60 8.43 9.11 -4.16
C ALA A 60 9.16 8.75 -2.86
N VAL A 61 10.50 8.83 -2.85
CA VAL A 61 11.34 8.58 -1.66
C VAL A 61 10.98 9.52 -0.51
N ARG A 62 10.83 10.83 -0.78
CA ARG A 62 10.43 11.79 0.27
C ARG A 62 9.05 11.49 0.84
N LYS A 63 8.09 11.13 -0.01
CA LYS A 63 6.74 10.74 0.42
C LYS A 63 6.79 9.50 1.30
N HIS A 64 7.49 8.46 0.85
CA HIS A 64 7.69 7.23 1.63
C HIS A 64 8.36 7.53 2.99
N ASN A 65 9.47 8.27 3.01
CA ASN A 65 10.15 8.63 4.26
C ASN A 65 9.25 9.42 5.22
N THR A 66 8.43 10.33 4.68
CA THR A 66 7.47 11.12 5.48
C THR A 66 6.39 10.22 6.08
N ASN A 67 5.89 9.24 5.31
CA ASN A 67 4.90 8.27 5.78
C ASN A 67 5.49 7.36 6.86
N VAL A 68 6.68 6.80 6.66
CA VAL A 68 7.39 5.98 7.67
C VAL A 68 7.57 6.79 8.96
N GLN A 69 8.12 8.00 8.87
CA GLN A 69 8.29 8.85 10.06
C GLN A 69 6.97 9.23 10.73
N HIS A 70 5.89 9.39 9.98
CA HIS A 70 4.56 9.61 10.53
C HIS A 70 4.06 8.37 11.27
N ASN A 71 4.10 7.20 10.63
CA ASN A 71 3.63 5.94 11.19
C ASN A 71 4.42 5.57 12.45
N ARG A 72 5.76 5.66 12.45
CA ARG A 72 6.57 5.42 13.67
C ARG A 72 6.19 6.35 14.82
N ARG A 73 5.90 7.63 14.53
CA ARG A 73 5.45 8.57 15.56
C ARG A 73 4.10 8.16 16.13
N VAL A 74 3.14 7.81 15.26
CA VAL A 74 1.82 7.32 15.66
C VAL A 74 1.94 6.03 16.48
N ILE A 75 2.69 5.03 16.00
CA ILE A 75 2.91 3.76 16.70
C ILE A 75 3.45 4.02 18.10
N ASN A 76 4.50 4.84 18.24
CA ASN A 76 5.09 5.13 19.53
C ASN A 76 4.12 5.88 20.47
N SER A 77 3.42 6.91 19.98
CA SER A 77 2.47 7.66 20.81
C SER A 77 1.28 6.82 21.23
N GLU A 78 0.68 6.09 20.29
CA GLU A 78 -0.51 5.28 20.52
C GLU A 78 -0.21 4.03 21.35
N LEU A 79 0.94 3.38 21.16
CA LEU A 79 1.35 2.25 22.00
C LEU A 79 1.54 2.68 23.46
N ASN A 80 2.13 3.85 23.71
CA ASN A 80 2.31 4.36 25.06
C ASN A 80 0.97 4.67 25.73
N LYS A 81 0.02 5.29 25.00
CA LYS A 81 -1.36 5.48 25.48
C LYS A 81 -2.01 4.14 25.82
N LEU A 82 -1.97 3.18 24.91
CA LEU A 82 -2.61 1.85 25.07
C LEU A 82 -2.07 1.08 26.28
N LYS A 83 -0.76 1.18 26.54
CA LYS A 83 -0.12 0.59 27.72
C LYS A 83 -0.61 1.25 29.02
N SER A 84 -0.85 2.56 29.01
CA SER A 84 -1.35 3.28 30.19
C SER A 84 -2.83 3.02 30.51
N THR A 85 -3.65 2.66 29.51
CA THR A 85 -5.08 2.33 29.67
C THR A 85 -5.26 1.05 30.48
N SER A 86 -5.59 1.15 31.79
CA SER A 86 -5.53 0.00 32.71
C SER A 86 -6.73 -0.17 33.66
N ALA A 87 -7.61 0.82 33.82
CA ALA A 87 -8.66 0.76 34.84
C ALA A 87 -10.06 0.58 34.22
N GLY A 88 -10.86 -0.36 34.75
CA GLY A 88 -12.30 -0.44 34.49
C GLY A 88 -12.77 -1.07 33.18
N LEU A 89 -11.89 -1.67 32.37
CA LEU A 89 -12.27 -2.28 31.09
C LEU A 89 -13.14 -3.54 31.27
N SER A 90 -14.13 -3.72 30.39
CA SER A 90 -14.91 -4.97 30.31
C SER A 90 -14.05 -6.12 29.76
N GLN A 91 -14.49 -7.37 29.95
CA GLN A 91 -13.77 -8.57 29.48
C GLN A 91 -13.40 -8.49 27.99
N TYR A 92 -14.32 -8.10 27.12
CA TYR A 92 -14.05 -7.99 25.68
C TYR A 92 -13.08 -6.85 25.35
N HIS A 93 -13.14 -5.72 26.08
CA HIS A 93 -12.17 -4.64 25.91
C HIS A 93 -10.76 -5.09 26.33
N VAL A 94 -10.64 -5.92 27.39
CA VAL A 94 -9.38 -6.54 27.80
C VAL A 94 -8.85 -7.50 26.73
N GLN A 95 -9.71 -8.33 26.13
CA GLN A 95 -9.33 -9.24 25.04
C GLN A 95 -8.84 -8.47 23.82
N TYR A 96 -9.58 -7.46 23.36
CA TYR A 96 -9.19 -6.63 22.23
C TYR A 96 -7.86 -5.89 22.50
N ARG A 97 -7.69 -5.27 23.68
CA ARG A 97 -6.41 -4.67 24.09
C ARG A 97 -5.26 -5.67 24.04
N THR A 98 -5.47 -6.87 24.57
CA THR A 98 -4.47 -7.95 24.55
C THR A 98 -4.09 -8.32 23.12
N SER A 99 -5.08 -8.43 22.22
CA SER A 99 -4.84 -8.71 20.81
C SER A 99 -4.06 -7.59 20.10
N SER A 100 -4.33 -6.31 20.40
CA SER A 100 -3.54 -5.20 19.84
C SER A 100 -2.09 -5.19 20.35
N LEU A 101 -1.85 -5.59 21.61
CA LEU A 101 -0.50 -5.74 22.15
C LEU A 101 0.23 -6.96 21.56
N ALA A 102 -0.47 -8.07 21.34
CA ALA A 102 0.09 -9.24 20.66
C ALA A 102 0.49 -8.90 19.22
N MET A 103 -0.38 -8.20 18.49
CA MET A 103 -0.08 -7.69 17.15
C MET A 103 1.15 -6.76 17.17
N ASN A 104 1.31 -5.91 18.19
CA ASN A 104 2.54 -5.10 18.34
C ASN A 104 3.81 -5.96 18.48
N ASN A 105 3.74 -7.09 19.17
CA ASN A 105 4.89 -7.99 19.26
C ASN A 105 5.22 -8.60 17.89
N SER A 106 4.21 -9.07 17.16
CA SER A 106 4.41 -9.58 15.79
C SER A 106 4.97 -8.51 14.85
N TYR A 107 4.55 -7.25 14.99
CA TYR A 107 5.10 -6.12 14.25
C TYR A 107 6.60 -5.92 14.55
N ASN A 108 6.98 -5.98 15.83
CA ASN A 108 8.39 -5.87 16.22
C ASN A 108 9.24 -7.01 15.65
N ASP A 109 8.69 -8.23 15.56
CA ASP A 109 9.38 -9.36 14.94
C ASP A 109 9.59 -9.13 13.43
N VAL A 110 8.57 -8.61 12.74
CA VAL A 110 8.67 -8.24 11.31
C VAL A 110 9.72 -7.16 11.08
N VAL A 111 9.72 -6.08 11.87
CA VAL A 111 10.71 -5.01 11.77
C VAL A 111 12.11 -5.53 12.08
N GLY A 112 12.23 -6.35 13.12
CA GLY A 112 13.48 -6.97 13.52
C GLY A 112 14.11 -7.79 12.39
N VAL A 113 13.33 -8.57 11.64
CA VAL A 113 13.82 -9.30 10.46
C VAL A 113 14.09 -8.35 9.29
N GLY A 114 13.18 -7.41 9.01
CA GLY A 114 13.28 -6.47 7.90
C GLY A 114 14.56 -5.64 7.93
N ASP A 115 15.01 -5.23 9.12
CA ASP A 115 16.26 -4.46 9.30
C ASP A 115 17.53 -5.23 8.88
N TYR A 116 17.47 -6.57 8.81
CA TYR A 116 18.59 -7.41 8.36
C TYR A 116 18.49 -7.84 6.88
N LEU A 117 17.34 -7.62 6.22
CA LEU A 117 17.13 -8.04 4.84
C LEU A 117 17.73 -7.02 3.86
N ASN A 118 18.95 -7.28 3.42
CA ASN A 118 19.55 -6.56 2.30
C ASN A 118 18.92 -6.97 0.97
N GLY A 119 18.47 -6.00 0.17
CA GLY A 119 18.05 -6.24 -1.22
C GLY A 119 16.61 -6.74 -1.37
N LEU A 120 15.68 -6.25 -0.55
CA LEU A 120 14.25 -6.48 -0.74
C LEU A 120 13.82 -6.08 -2.16
N SER A 121 12.94 -6.88 -2.75
CA SER A 121 12.28 -6.50 -4.00
C SER A 121 11.30 -5.35 -3.74
N PRO A 122 10.99 -4.50 -4.75
CA PRO A 122 9.99 -3.44 -4.61
C PRO A 122 8.61 -3.93 -4.15
N GLN A 123 8.28 -5.20 -4.43
CA GLN A 123 7.04 -5.82 -3.97
C GLN A 123 7.09 -6.14 -2.48
N GLN A 124 8.22 -6.64 -1.97
CA GLN A 124 8.41 -6.90 -0.54
C GLN A 124 8.45 -5.59 0.25
N GLU A 125 9.20 -4.58 -0.21
CA GLU A 125 9.24 -3.24 0.42
C GLU A 125 7.83 -2.67 0.60
N ARG A 126 7.00 -2.76 -0.45
CA ARG A 126 5.60 -2.33 -0.37
C ARG A 126 4.80 -3.08 0.69
N VAL A 127 5.06 -4.36 0.92
CA VAL A 127 4.35 -5.13 1.97
C VAL A 127 4.77 -4.67 3.35
N TYR A 128 6.06 -4.40 3.59
CA TYR A 128 6.52 -3.84 4.87
C TYR A 128 5.93 -2.45 5.13
N ASP A 129 5.84 -1.58 4.12
CA ASP A 129 5.17 -0.28 4.23
C ASP A 129 3.71 -0.42 4.66
N LEU A 130 3.01 -1.39 4.06
CA LEU A 130 1.62 -1.68 4.37
C LEU A 130 1.45 -2.24 5.79
N ILE A 131 2.36 -3.10 6.25
CA ILE A 131 2.38 -3.62 7.63
C ILE A 131 2.54 -2.48 8.64
N GLU A 132 3.47 -1.56 8.39
CA GLU A 132 3.69 -0.42 9.27
C GLU A 132 2.48 0.50 9.34
N GLN A 133 1.84 0.77 8.19
CA GLN A 133 0.60 1.54 8.16
C GLN A 133 -0.55 0.82 8.88
N GLU A 134 -0.70 -0.48 8.67
CA GLU A 134 -1.76 -1.28 9.27
C GLU A 134 -1.63 -1.35 10.79
N HIS A 135 -0.40 -1.50 11.29
CA HIS A 135 -0.14 -1.48 12.71
C HIS A 135 -0.45 -0.12 13.35
N ALA A 136 -0.08 0.98 12.67
CA ALA A 136 -0.44 2.33 13.12
C ALA A 136 -1.97 2.53 13.21
N ASN A 137 -2.71 2.05 12.20
CA ASN A 137 -4.17 2.10 12.15
C ASN A 137 -4.82 1.29 13.30
N ASN A 138 -4.30 0.09 13.58
CA ASN A 138 -4.74 -0.73 14.71
C ASN A 138 -4.59 0.03 16.04
N LEU A 139 -3.38 0.53 16.35
CA LEU A 139 -3.13 1.20 17.63
C LEU A 139 -3.99 2.47 17.80
N ALA A 140 -4.14 3.27 16.73
CA ALA A 140 -5.00 4.44 16.74
C ALA A 140 -6.47 4.06 17.02
N THR A 141 -6.97 3.01 16.36
CA THR A 141 -8.33 2.51 16.59
C THR A 141 -8.48 1.97 18.00
N ALA A 142 -7.51 1.19 18.49
CA ALA A 142 -7.54 0.59 19.82
C ALA A 142 -7.68 1.65 20.90
N ASN A 143 -6.91 2.73 20.84
CA ASN A 143 -7.04 3.80 21.83
C ASN A 143 -8.40 4.49 21.79
N VAL A 144 -8.96 4.75 20.61
CA VAL A 144 -10.29 5.38 20.50
C VAL A 144 -11.39 4.47 21.05
N ILE A 145 -11.33 3.17 20.74
CA ILE A 145 -12.35 2.21 21.17
C ILE A 145 -12.27 1.94 22.67
N LEU A 146 -11.05 1.87 23.22
CA LEU A 146 -10.81 1.61 24.64
C LEU A 146 -10.90 2.88 25.51
N SER A 147 -10.91 4.07 24.91
CA SER A 147 -11.14 5.32 25.62
C SER A 147 -12.63 5.60 25.79
N ASP A 148 -13.00 6.20 26.92
CA ASP A 148 -14.34 6.76 27.13
C ASP A 148 -14.53 8.09 26.37
N GLU A 149 -13.46 8.65 25.82
CA GLU A 149 -13.50 9.89 25.03
C GLU A 149 -14.17 9.68 23.67
N GLU A 150 -14.86 10.72 23.21
CA GLU A 150 -15.41 10.78 21.86
C GLU A 150 -14.30 11.18 20.89
N PRO A 151 -14.07 10.42 19.80
CA PRO A 151 -13.06 10.78 18.83
C PRO A 151 -13.42 12.09 18.14
N GLU A 152 -12.41 12.91 17.84
CA GLU A 152 -12.58 14.05 16.94
C GLU A 152 -13.25 13.59 15.64
N THR A 153 -14.20 14.39 15.15
CA THR A 153 -14.93 14.09 13.91
C THR A 153 -13.98 13.72 12.78
N LEU A 154 -13.98 12.44 12.41
CA LEU A 154 -13.33 11.96 11.21
C LEU A 154 -13.90 12.73 10.01
N SER A 155 -13.01 13.30 9.18
CA SER A 155 -13.42 13.84 7.88
C SER A 155 -14.13 12.74 7.08
N GLU A 156 -15.20 13.08 6.36
CA GLU A 156 -15.95 12.22 5.44
C GLU A 156 -15.14 11.85 4.18
N GLN A 157 -13.85 11.55 4.32
CA GLN A 157 -13.13 10.88 3.27
C GLN A 157 -13.57 9.43 3.27
N ASP A 158 -14.59 9.17 2.46
CA ASP A 158 -15.00 7.84 2.04
C ASP A 158 -13.79 7.15 1.43
N ILE A 159 -13.09 6.36 2.23
CA ILE A 159 -12.36 5.24 1.66
C ILE A 159 -13.45 4.33 1.12
N VAL A 160 -13.29 3.95 -0.14
CA VAL A 160 -14.18 3.04 -0.87
C VAL A 160 -13.30 1.91 -1.39
N ILE A 161 -13.11 0.87 -0.58
CA ILE A 161 -12.48 -0.38 -1.04
C ILE A 161 -13.29 -1.12 -2.09
N GLY A 162 -14.53 -0.70 -2.37
CA GLY A 162 -15.42 -1.36 -3.32
C GLY A 162 -14.76 -1.62 -4.69
N ASN A 163 -13.98 -0.64 -5.20
CA ASN A 163 -13.26 -0.82 -6.45
C ASN A 163 -12.14 -1.87 -6.37
N GLN A 164 -11.49 -2.06 -5.22
CA GLN A 164 -10.49 -3.11 -5.02
C GLN A 164 -11.15 -4.49 -4.88
N LEU A 165 -12.25 -4.58 -4.15
CA LEU A 165 -13.01 -5.82 -4.00
C LEU A 165 -13.63 -6.28 -5.32
N ALA A 166 -14.13 -5.36 -6.14
CA ALA A 166 -14.70 -5.66 -7.45
C ALA A 166 -13.68 -6.30 -8.41
N VAL A 167 -12.38 -6.02 -8.25
CA VAL A 167 -11.30 -6.69 -9.02
C VAL A 167 -11.16 -8.16 -8.62
N ILE A 168 -11.47 -8.50 -7.36
CA ILE A 168 -11.43 -9.89 -6.87
C ILE A 168 -12.74 -10.61 -7.18
N SER A 169 -13.87 -10.03 -6.79
CA SER A 169 -15.21 -10.56 -7.04
C SER A 169 -16.27 -9.47 -6.89
N LYS A 170 -17.24 -9.45 -7.81
CA LYS A 170 -18.42 -8.58 -7.70
C LYS A 170 -19.20 -8.85 -6.40
N ASP A 171 -19.31 -10.12 -6.00
CA ASP A 171 -20.02 -10.52 -4.77
C ASP A 171 -19.39 -9.87 -3.53
N LEU A 172 -18.06 -9.84 -3.44
CA LEU A 172 -17.35 -9.21 -2.32
C LEU A 172 -17.63 -7.70 -2.24
N ASN A 173 -17.65 -7.02 -3.39
CA ASN A 173 -18.02 -5.61 -3.44
C ASN A 173 -19.47 -5.40 -2.98
N ASP A 174 -20.40 -6.22 -3.47
CA ASP A 174 -21.81 -6.11 -3.09
C ASP A 174 -22.02 -6.38 -1.59
N ARG A 175 -21.29 -7.35 -1.01
CA ARG A 175 -21.27 -7.61 0.45
C ARG A 175 -20.73 -6.42 1.24
N TRP A 176 -19.65 -5.80 0.77
CA TRP A 176 -19.10 -4.61 1.45
C TRP A 176 -20.09 -3.44 1.42
N MET A 177 -20.70 -3.18 0.27
CA MET A 177 -21.73 -2.14 0.14
C MET A 177 -22.91 -2.40 1.07
N GLY A 178 -23.37 -3.66 1.16
CA GLY A 178 -24.41 -4.08 2.10
C GLY A 178 -23.99 -3.88 3.56
N ALA A 179 -22.74 -4.23 3.91
CA ALA A 179 -22.19 -4.03 5.24
C ALA A 179 -22.19 -2.55 5.64
N VAL A 180 -21.67 -1.67 4.77
CA VAL A 180 -21.64 -0.22 5.01
C VAL A 180 -23.05 0.36 5.10
N PHE A 181 -23.96 -0.07 4.21
CA PHE A 181 -25.36 0.34 4.25
C PHE A 181 -26.05 -0.07 5.56
N SER A 182 -25.67 -1.22 6.13
CA SER A 182 -26.24 -1.71 7.38
C SER A 182 -25.89 -0.84 8.60
N LEU A 183 -24.79 -0.06 8.55
CA LEU A 183 -24.36 0.90 9.59
C LEU A 183 -25.23 2.17 9.65
N ASN A 184 -26.54 2.01 9.46
CA ASN A 184 -27.52 3.07 9.58
C ASN A 184 -28.02 3.15 11.04
N PRO A 185 -28.04 4.33 11.69
CA PRO A 185 -28.60 4.51 13.05
C PRO A 185 -30.03 4.02 13.24
N ALA A 186 -30.84 4.01 12.17
CA ALA A 186 -32.21 3.52 12.20
C ALA A 186 -32.29 1.98 12.23
N ASN A 187 -31.18 1.27 12.00
CA ASN A 187 -31.13 -0.19 12.03
C ASN A 187 -30.65 -0.67 13.42
N PRO A 188 -31.52 -1.28 14.24
CA PRO A 188 -31.14 -1.76 15.57
C PRO A 188 -30.13 -2.92 15.53
N ASP A 189 -30.01 -3.63 14.40
CA ASP A 189 -29.07 -4.76 14.20
C ASP A 189 -27.88 -4.39 13.30
N ALA A 190 -27.63 -3.08 13.12
CA ALA A 190 -26.58 -2.53 12.26
C ALA A 190 -25.20 -3.16 12.50
N THR A 191 -24.79 -3.20 13.77
CA THR A 191 -23.47 -3.72 14.16
C THR A 191 -23.34 -5.20 13.84
N ARG A 192 -24.38 -6.00 14.12
CA ARG A 192 -24.35 -7.45 13.86
C ARG A 192 -24.26 -7.74 12.36
N HIS A 193 -25.07 -7.06 11.55
CA HIS A 193 -25.04 -7.18 10.10
C HIS A 193 -23.69 -6.76 9.52
N PHE A 194 -23.14 -5.64 9.98
CA PHE A 194 -21.81 -5.17 9.57
C PHE A 194 -20.72 -6.18 9.91
N CYS A 195 -20.63 -6.61 11.17
CA CYS A 195 -19.60 -7.56 11.64
C CYS A 195 -19.69 -8.92 10.94
N THR A 196 -20.91 -9.41 10.67
CA THR A 196 -21.11 -10.68 9.97
C THR A 196 -20.61 -10.57 8.53
N SER A 197 -21.05 -9.54 7.81
CA SER A 197 -20.64 -9.31 6.41
C SER A 197 -19.14 -9.06 6.28
N ALA A 198 -18.55 -8.27 7.18
CA ALA A 198 -17.11 -8.01 7.20
C ALA A 198 -16.29 -9.29 7.44
N ARG A 199 -16.70 -10.13 8.40
CA ARG A 199 -16.04 -11.43 8.66
C ARG A 199 -16.06 -12.33 7.42
N GLU A 200 -17.20 -12.38 6.73
CA GLU A 200 -17.33 -13.16 5.50
C GLU A 200 -16.39 -12.66 4.40
N ILE A 201 -16.26 -11.33 4.23
CA ILE A 201 -15.33 -10.76 3.25
C ILE A 201 -13.89 -11.20 3.52
N PHE A 202 -13.41 -11.17 4.77
CA PHE A 202 -12.06 -11.65 5.10
C PHE A 202 -11.88 -13.12 4.72
N ASN A 203 -12.84 -13.98 5.07
CA ASN A 203 -12.77 -15.40 4.77
C ASN A 203 -12.77 -15.67 3.26
N GLU A 204 -13.64 -15.00 2.52
CA GLU A 204 -13.80 -15.23 1.08
C GLU A 204 -12.64 -14.66 0.26
N VAL A 205 -12.06 -13.52 0.65
CA VAL A 205 -10.83 -13.01 0.02
C VAL A 205 -9.70 -14.04 0.16
N ILE A 206 -9.56 -14.64 1.35
CA ILE A 206 -8.55 -15.67 1.59
C ILE A 206 -8.87 -16.94 0.81
N GLU A 207 -10.12 -17.39 0.77
CA GLU A 207 -10.53 -18.60 0.05
C GLU A 207 -10.26 -18.48 -1.46
N ILE A 208 -10.65 -17.36 -2.06
CA ILE A 208 -10.44 -17.11 -3.50
C ILE A 208 -8.94 -17.13 -3.84
N LYS A 209 -8.09 -16.59 -2.96
CA LYS A 209 -6.66 -16.42 -3.19
C LYS A 209 -5.83 -17.65 -2.79
N ALA A 210 -6.33 -18.44 -1.86
CA ALA A 210 -5.70 -19.65 -1.34
C ALA A 210 -6.74 -20.78 -1.14
N PRO A 211 -7.29 -21.34 -2.22
CA PRO A 211 -8.21 -22.48 -2.12
C PRO A 211 -7.53 -23.66 -1.43
N ASP A 212 -8.29 -24.43 -0.65
CA ASP A 212 -7.76 -25.59 0.09
C ASP A 212 -6.96 -26.55 -0.81
N SER A 213 -7.46 -26.84 -2.01
CA SER A 213 -6.80 -27.73 -2.96
C SER A 213 -5.39 -27.25 -3.32
N MET A 214 -5.21 -25.94 -3.48
CA MET A 214 -3.93 -25.33 -3.82
C MET A 214 -2.96 -25.35 -2.63
N VAL A 215 -3.47 -25.03 -1.44
CA VAL A 215 -2.67 -25.08 -0.20
C VAL A 215 -2.20 -26.50 0.08
N PHE A 216 -3.08 -27.50 -0.05
CA PHE A 216 -2.72 -28.90 0.14
C PHE A 216 -1.77 -29.43 -0.92
N THR A 217 -1.83 -28.91 -2.15
CA THR A 217 -0.88 -29.29 -3.20
C THR A 217 0.53 -28.80 -2.86
N GLU A 218 0.67 -27.57 -2.35
CA GLU A 218 1.97 -27.00 -2.00
C GLU A 218 2.49 -27.53 -0.65
N LYS A 219 1.59 -27.71 0.32
CA LYS A 219 1.91 -28.19 1.67
C LYS A 219 0.88 -29.26 2.11
N PRO A 220 1.07 -30.54 1.74
CA PRO A 220 0.14 -31.61 2.08
C PRO A 220 -0.06 -31.82 3.60
N GLU A 221 1.00 -31.57 4.37
CA GLU A 221 1.04 -31.68 5.83
C GLU A 221 0.68 -30.37 6.54
N CYS A 222 -0.05 -29.46 5.88
CA CYS A 222 -0.46 -28.21 6.53
C CYS A 222 -1.46 -28.48 7.67
N GLU A 223 -1.49 -27.57 8.64
CA GLU A 223 -2.50 -27.65 9.69
C GLU A 223 -3.91 -27.55 9.10
N LYS A 224 -4.81 -28.40 9.63
CA LYS A 224 -6.21 -28.48 9.20
C LYS A 224 -7.15 -28.10 10.34
N THR A 225 -8.24 -27.46 9.97
CA THR A 225 -9.39 -27.25 10.85
C THR A 225 -10.06 -28.59 11.18
N LYS A 226 -10.97 -28.59 12.16
CA LYS A 226 -11.79 -29.77 12.52
C LYS A 226 -12.59 -30.33 11.34
N ASN A 227 -12.91 -29.49 10.36
CA ASN A 227 -13.67 -29.87 9.17
C ASN A 227 -12.79 -30.37 8.02
N GLY A 228 -11.46 -30.44 8.22
CA GLY A 228 -10.51 -30.92 7.21
C GLY A 228 -9.94 -29.84 6.29
N ASN A 229 -10.47 -28.62 6.31
CA ASN A 229 -9.99 -27.48 5.50
C ASN A 229 -8.67 -26.93 6.04
N ALA A 230 -7.85 -26.28 5.20
CA ALA A 230 -6.61 -25.64 5.66
C ALA A 230 -6.95 -24.49 6.63
N THR A 231 -6.12 -24.27 7.66
CA THR A 231 -6.34 -23.16 8.58
C THR A 231 -6.13 -21.81 7.88
N ARG A 232 -6.77 -20.74 8.38
CA ARG A 232 -6.57 -19.38 7.86
C ARG A 232 -5.08 -19.00 7.81
N ARG A 233 -4.33 -19.37 8.85
CA ARG A 233 -2.89 -19.14 8.94
C ARG A 233 -2.14 -19.83 7.80
N GLU A 234 -2.44 -21.09 7.51
CA GLU A 234 -1.81 -21.82 6.40
C GLU A 234 -2.15 -21.21 5.03
N LYS A 235 -3.39 -20.73 4.85
CA LYS A 235 -3.81 -20.00 3.65
C LYS A 235 -3.05 -18.68 3.47
N ILE A 236 -2.90 -17.91 4.55
CA ILE A 236 -2.08 -16.68 4.55
C ILE A 236 -0.63 -17.01 4.21
N GLY A 237 -0.06 -18.05 4.84
CA GLY A 237 1.31 -18.51 4.58
C GLY A 237 1.52 -18.87 3.11
N TYR A 238 0.56 -19.57 2.49
CA TYR A 238 0.58 -19.87 1.06
C TYR A 238 0.61 -18.60 0.19
N ILE A 239 -0.21 -17.58 0.50
CA ILE A 239 -0.24 -16.30 -0.24
C ILE A 239 1.12 -15.59 -0.14
N LEU A 240 1.70 -15.54 1.06
CA LEU A 240 2.91 -14.76 1.34
C LEU A 240 4.19 -15.45 0.87
N ARG A 241 4.27 -16.78 0.96
CA ARG A 241 5.43 -17.55 0.45
C ARG A 241 5.67 -17.32 -1.04
N LYS A 242 4.59 -17.19 -1.83
CA LYS A 242 4.69 -16.85 -3.27
C LYS A 242 5.32 -15.49 -3.55
N LYS A 243 5.32 -14.60 -2.55
CA LYS A 243 5.94 -13.27 -2.61
C LYS A 243 7.34 -13.24 -1.97
N GLY A 244 7.86 -14.40 -1.54
CA GLY A 244 9.15 -14.50 -0.89
C GLY A 244 9.19 -13.81 0.48
N LEU A 245 8.05 -13.70 1.16
CA LEU A 245 7.96 -13.13 2.51
C LEU A 245 8.17 -14.25 3.54
N ASP A 246 8.79 -13.88 4.67
CA ASP A 246 9.11 -14.83 5.72
C ASP A 246 7.94 -15.07 6.70
N ALA A 247 8.14 -16.00 7.63
CA ALA A 247 7.10 -16.45 8.57
C ALA A 247 6.66 -15.36 9.57
N THR A 248 7.47 -14.35 9.85
CA THR A 248 7.07 -13.24 10.74
C THR A 248 5.93 -12.43 10.13
N VAL A 249 5.96 -12.23 8.80
CA VAL A 249 4.90 -11.53 8.07
C VAL A 249 3.61 -12.35 8.09
N GLU A 250 3.70 -13.68 7.97
CA GLU A 250 2.54 -14.58 8.11
C GLU A 250 1.88 -14.43 9.49
N ILE A 251 2.68 -14.41 10.55
CA ILE A 251 2.19 -14.26 11.92
C ILE A 251 1.51 -12.91 12.08
N PHE A 252 2.14 -11.82 11.65
CA PHE A 252 1.56 -10.48 11.72
C PHE A 252 0.21 -10.38 11.02
N VAL A 253 0.11 -10.87 9.78
CA VAL A 253 -1.15 -10.82 9.02
C VAL A 253 -2.26 -11.64 9.69
N ASN A 254 -1.91 -12.81 10.26
CA ASN A 254 -2.90 -13.59 11.01
C ASN A 254 -3.34 -12.89 12.30
N ASP A 255 -2.40 -12.26 13.02
CA ASP A 255 -2.68 -11.54 14.27
C ASP A 255 -3.50 -10.28 14.01
N ASP A 256 -3.25 -9.58 12.90
CA ASP A 256 -4.04 -8.46 12.40
C ASP A 256 -5.51 -8.85 12.18
N ILE A 257 -5.75 -9.91 11.39
CA ILE A 257 -7.12 -10.37 11.14
C ILE A 257 -7.77 -10.85 12.44
N THR A 258 -7.03 -11.53 13.31
CA THR A 258 -7.54 -11.94 14.62
C THR A 258 -7.96 -10.72 15.45
N ASN A 259 -7.12 -9.70 15.51
CA ASN A 259 -7.40 -8.44 16.21
C ASN A 259 -8.68 -7.76 15.68
N ILE A 260 -8.89 -7.72 14.36
CA ILE A 260 -10.14 -7.20 13.77
C ILE A 260 -11.35 -8.03 14.18
N LEU A 261 -11.22 -9.36 14.22
CA LEU A 261 -12.33 -10.22 14.66
C LEU A 261 -12.64 -10.04 16.15
N GLU A 262 -11.63 -9.79 16.99
CA GLU A 262 -11.82 -9.45 18.41
C GLU A 262 -12.54 -8.11 18.58
N LEU A 263 -12.27 -7.13 17.70
CA LEU A 263 -13.01 -5.86 17.67
C LEU A 263 -14.52 -6.08 17.43
N PHE A 264 -14.92 -7.11 16.69
CA PHE A 264 -16.33 -7.42 16.47
C PHE A 264 -17.03 -7.87 17.75
N HIS A 265 -16.32 -8.51 18.67
CA HIS A 265 -16.86 -8.88 19.98
C HIS A 265 -17.09 -7.65 20.85
N VAL A 266 -16.13 -6.72 20.87
CA VAL A 266 -16.25 -5.43 21.55
C VAL A 266 -17.47 -4.64 21.04
N LEU A 267 -17.62 -4.58 19.72
CA LEU A 267 -18.77 -3.93 19.09
C LEU A 267 -20.10 -4.60 19.43
N SER A 268 -20.17 -5.94 19.39
CA SER A 268 -21.40 -6.68 19.64
C SER A 268 -21.85 -6.60 21.10
N ASP A 269 -20.91 -6.67 22.05
CA ASP A 269 -21.20 -6.51 23.49
C ASP A 269 -21.74 -5.09 23.81
N GLY A 270 -21.25 -4.06 23.11
CA GLY A 270 -21.76 -2.69 23.22
C GLY A 270 -23.20 -2.50 22.74
N THR A 271 -23.79 -3.48 22.04
CA THR A 271 -25.16 -3.38 21.48
C THR A 271 -26.26 -4.08 22.28
N HIS A 272 -25.92 -4.84 23.32
CA HIS A 272 -26.91 -5.55 24.17
C HIS A 272 -27.37 -4.76 25.41
N GLY A 273 -27.08 -3.46 25.49
CA GLY A 273 -27.65 -2.52 26.47
C GLY A 273 -28.77 -1.65 25.88
N THR A 274 -29.59 -1.03 26.73
CA THR A 274 -30.64 -0.07 26.34
C THR A 274 -30.06 1.03 25.44
N ALA A 275 -30.28 0.92 24.13
CA ALA A 275 -29.90 1.86 23.07
C ALA A 275 -28.44 2.39 23.12
N GLY A 276 -27.57 1.80 22.30
CA GLY A 276 -26.45 2.49 21.64
C GLY A 276 -25.33 3.04 22.53
N LYS A 277 -24.44 2.18 23.03
CA LYS A 277 -23.21 2.64 23.73
C LYS A 277 -22.16 3.28 22.83
N TYR A 278 -22.11 2.92 21.54
CA TYR A 278 -21.12 3.49 20.62
C TYR A 278 -21.69 4.66 19.85
N SER A 279 -21.01 5.80 19.93
CA SER A 279 -21.30 6.95 19.08
C SER A 279 -21.08 6.63 17.61
N MET A 280 -21.72 7.42 16.73
CA MET A 280 -21.48 7.36 15.30
C MET A 280 -19.98 7.53 14.97
N ALA A 281 -19.25 8.34 15.74
CA ALA A 281 -17.84 8.57 15.53
C ALA A 281 -17.00 7.30 15.82
N LYS A 282 -17.30 6.56 16.90
CA LYS A 282 -16.68 5.25 17.17
C LYS A 282 -17.05 4.20 16.12
N LEU A 283 -18.30 4.19 15.64
CA LEU A 283 -18.71 3.30 14.54
C LEU A 283 -17.96 3.59 13.23
N LYS A 284 -17.77 4.88 12.90
CA LYS A 284 -16.93 5.28 11.75
C LYS A 284 -15.49 4.82 11.89
N MET A 285 -14.92 4.88 13.10
CA MET A 285 -13.58 4.36 13.38
C MET A 285 -13.49 2.85 13.17
N VAL A 286 -14.49 2.08 13.62
CA VAL A 286 -14.49 0.63 13.36
C VAL A 286 -14.69 0.31 11.89
N LYS A 287 -15.61 1.00 11.19
CA LYS A 287 -15.73 0.88 9.73
C LYS A 287 -14.37 1.08 9.08
N LYS A 288 -13.69 2.18 9.42
CA LYS A 288 -12.37 2.52 8.89
C LYS A 288 -11.33 1.43 9.18
N ARG A 289 -11.27 0.93 10.41
CA ARG A 289 -10.34 -0.15 10.80
C ARG A 289 -10.53 -1.41 9.97
N VAL A 290 -11.79 -1.82 9.78
CA VAL A 290 -12.14 -3.00 8.98
C VAL A 290 -11.81 -2.76 7.52
N GLU A 291 -12.13 -1.58 7.01
CA GLU A 291 -11.85 -1.18 5.64
C GLU A 291 -10.35 -1.17 5.34
N ASP A 292 -9.55 -0.58 6.22
CA ASP A 292 -8.08 -0.56 6.12
C ASP A 292 -7.52 -2.00 6.13
N GLY A 293 -8.04 -2.88 7.01
CA GLY A 293 -7.62 -4.29 7.06
C GLY A 293 -8.02 -5.12 5.84
N ILE A 294 -9.20 -4.88 5.27
CA ILE A 294 -9.59 -5.53 4.00
C ILE A 294 -8.70 -5.01 2.86
N ALA A 295 -8.44 -3.70 2.80
CA ALA A 295 -7.56 -3.10 1.81
C ALA A 295 -6.15 -3.68 1.92
N PHE A 296 -5.63 -3.80 3.14
CA PHE A 296 -4.34 -4.42 3.44
C PHE A 296 -4.29 -5.85 2.91
N LEU A 297 -5.26 -6.69 3.29
CA LEU A 297 -5.37 -8.07 2.82
C LEU A 297 -5.45 -8.16 1.29
N CYS A 298 -6.24 -7.31 0.64
CA CYS A 298 -6.35 -7.29 -0.81
C CYS A 298 -5.01 -6.95 -1.48
N ASN A 299 -4.25 -5.99 -0.93
CA ASN A 299 -2.95 -5.61 -1.48
C ASN A 299 -1.90 -6.72 -1.30
N ILE A 300 -1.87 -7.39 -0.14
CA ILE A 300 -0.93 -8.49 0.09
C ILE A 300 -1.33 -9.77 -0.65
N ALA A 301 -2.60 -9.94 -1.01
CA ALA A 301 -3.08 -11.09 -1.78
C ALA A 301 -3.20 -10.85 -3.30
N SER A 302 -2.94 -9.63 -3.78
CA SER A 302 -2.93 -9.29 -5.21
C SER A 302 -1.66 -9.74 -5.92
#